data_AF-A0A7C7Y6B5-F1
#
_entry.id   AF-A0A7C7Y6B5-F1
#
_cell.length_a   1.000
_cell.length_b   1.000
_cell.length_c   1.000
_cell.angle_alpha   90.00
_cell.angle_beta   90.00
_cell.angle_gamma   90.00
#
_symmetry.space_group_name_H-M   'P 1'
#
loop_
_entity.id
_entity.type
_entity.pdbx_description
1 polymer ?
#
loop_
_entity_poly.entity_id
_entity_poly.type
_entity_poly.pdbx_seq_one_letter_code
_entity_poly.pdbx_strand_id
1 'polypeptide(L)'
;MRKTIESEGDRTFKLGSGTTSGYGRYVKSLGEPVTDLEDPDQMLWLRSLIWPDHVGRQERLTAAIEVGRENPPQIVEGDASVELPLLLAEAPDQTTLCVYGTHTLYQFPREARVATLKAMQAASRQRTVHFLGMEGTGQDFSELRWTVYEDGERSTRVLARCNPHGRWLEWLG
;
A
#
# COMPACT_ATOMS: atom_id res chain seq x y z
N MET A 1 -21.63 -3.33 8.79
CA MET A 1 -21.87 -1.92 9.20
C MET A 1 -20.68 -1.11 8.72
N ARG A 2 -20.88 -0.22 7.74
CA ARG A 2 -19.85 0.68 7.23
C ARG A 2 -19.42 1.64 8.33
N LYS A 3 -18.13 1.70 8.65
CA LYS A 3 -17.57 2.72 9.51
C LYS A 3 -16.94 3.81 8.65
N THR A 4 -17.34 5.05 8.86
CA THR A 4 -16.66 6.22 8.30
C THR A 4 -15.31 6.34 9.00
N ILE A 5 -14.25 6.58 8.22
CA ILE A 5 -12.94 6.90 8.78
C ILE A 5 -12.98 8.40 9.08
N GLU A 6 -13.38 8.74 10.31
CA GLU A 6 -13.37 10.12 10.82
C GLU A 6 -11.96 10.50 11.31
N SER A 7 -11.57 11.74 11.05
CA SER A 7 -10.30 12.34 11.47
C SER A 7 -10.26 12.65 12.98
N GLU A 8 -11.38 12.60 13.69
CA GLU A 8 -11.49 12.99 15.10
C GLU A 8 -11.53 11.77 16.03
N GLY A 9 -10.37 11.42 16.57
CA GLY A 9 -10.20 10.37 17.57
C GLY A 9 -8.73 10.06 17.76
N ASP A 10 -8.28 9.88 19.00
CA ASP A 10 -6.91 9.55 19.40
C ASP A 10 -6.23 8.59 18.41
N ARG A 11 -5.35 9.15 17.57
CA ARG A 11 -4.71 8.44 16.44
C ARG A 11 -3.40 7.78 16.83
N THR A 12 -3.28 7.32 18.07
CA THR A 12 -2.22 6.38 18.39
C THR A 12 -2.57 5.01 17.80
N PHE A 13 -2.24 4.81 16.53
CA PHE A 13 -1.91 3.47 16.04
C PHE A 13 -0.62 3.09 16.76
N LYS A 14 -0.74 2.60 18.00
CA LYS A 14 0.40 2.04 18.72
C LYS A 14 0.78 0.78 17.95
N LEU A 15 1.75 0.89 17.05
CA LEU A 15 2.65 -0.22 16.77
C LEU A 15 3.01 -0.76 18.16
N GLY A 16 2.60 -2.00 18.45
CA GLY A 16 2.85 -2.61 19.75
C GLY A 16 4.32 -2.39 20.10
N SER A 17 4.62 -2.18 21.38
CA SER A 17 5.92 -1.73 21.93
C SER A 17 7.15 -2.59 21.60
N GLY A 18 7.06 -3.52 20.64
CA GLY A 18 8.22 -4.03 19.94
C GLY A 18 8.68 -2.99 18.91
N THR A 19 9.96 -2.65 18.97
CA THR A 19 10.68 -1.99 17.88
C THR A 19 10.45 -2.74 16.57
N THR A 20 9.38 -2.40 15.84
CA THR A 20 9.28 -2.70 14.43
C THR A 20 10.15 -1.64 13.77
N SER A 21 11.47 -1.88 13.79
CA SER A 21 12.36 -1.34 12.78
C SER A 21 11.88 -1.96 11.45
N GLY A 22 10.77 -1.44 10.92
CA GLY A 22 10.14 -1.98 9.73
C GLY A 22 11.10 -1.78 8.57
N TYR A 23 11.55 -2.88 7.97
CA TYR A 23 12.24 -2.85 6.68
C TYR A 23 11.20 -2.54 5.60
N GLY A 24 10.69 -1.31 5.61
CA GLY A 24 9.73 -0.80 4.64
C GLY A 24 10.47 -0.33 3.40
N ARG A 25 10.03 -0.79 2.23
CA ARG A 25 10.53 -0.35 0.92
C ARG A 25 9.33 -0.05 0.05
N TYR A 26 9.35 1.12 -0.58
CA TYR A 26 8.28 1.55 -1.48
C TYR A 26 8.84 1.56 -2.89
N VAL A 27 8.26 0.75 -3.78
CA VAL A 27 8.64 0.78 -5.19
C VAL A 27 7.74 1.76 -5.94
N LYS A 28 8.35 2.69 -6.66
CA LYS A 28 7.65 3.60 -7.56
C LYS A 28 8.00 3.30 -9.01
N SER A 29 6.99 2.92 -9.79
CA SER A 29 7.11 2.69 -11.24
C SER A 29 7.61 3.93 -11.97
N LEU A 30 8.47 3.72 -12.97
CA LEU A 30 9.07 4.74 -13.80
C LEU A 30 8.01 5.61 -14.50
N GLY A 31 8.20 6.94 -14.47
CA GLY A 31 7.39 7.90 -15.24
C GLY A 31 6.96 9.17 -14.50
N GLU A 32 7.01 9.18 -13.16
CA GLU A 32 6.65 10.34 -12.33
C GLU A 32 7.70 10.57 -11.23
N PRO A 33 8.17 11.80 -10.98
CA PRO A 33 9.18 12.07 -9.94
C PRO A 33 8.65 11.71 -8.56
N VAL A 34 9.44 11.02 -7.74
CA VAL A 34 9.10 10.71 -6.33
C VAL A 34 8.67 11.98 -5.62
N THR A 35 7.53 11.94 -4.94
CA THR A 35 7.02 13.11 -4.22
C THR A 35 7.90 13.39 -3.01
N ASP A 36 8.68 14.46 -3.09
CA ASP A 36 9.44 15.00 -1.97
C ASP A 36 8.49 15.76 -1.04
N LEU A 37 8.34 15.29 0.20
CA LEU A 37 7.47 15.90 1.20
C LEU A 37 7.98 17.25 1.70
N GLU A 38 9.26 17.57 1.47
CA GLU A 38 9.87 18.84 1.87
C GLU A 38 9.87 19.88 0.73
N ASP A 39 9.56 19.46 -0.50
CA ASP A 39 9.45 20.36 -1.64
C ASP A 39 8.07 21.07 -1.66
N PRO A 40 8.03 22.41 -1.49
CA PRO A 40 6.77 23.14 -1.43
C PRO A 40 5.96 23.09 -2.73
N ASP A 41 6.61 23.00 -3.90
CA ASP A 41 5.92 22.97 -5.20
C ASP A 41 5.28 21.58 -5.42
N GLN A 42 5.98 20.52 -5.03
CA GLN A 42 5.41 19.16 -5.07
C GLN A 42 4.27 18.98 -4.07
N MET A 43 4.36 19.61 -2.90
CA MET A 43 3.26 19.64 -1.92
C MET A 43 2.06 20.41 -2.42
N LEU A 44 2.26 21.54 -3.10
CA LEU A 44 1.18 22.28 -3.74
C LEU A 44 0.50 21.44 -4.83
N TRP A 45 1.30 20.79 -5.68
CA TRP A 45 0.79 19.88 -6.70
C TRP A 45 -0.02 18.72 -6.09
N LEU A 46 0.51 18.03 -5.09
CA LEU A 46 -0.16 16.90 -4.42
C LEU A 46 -1.52 17.31 -3.82
N ARG A 47 -1.58 18.49 -3.18
CA ARG A 47 -2.84 19.04 -2.63
C ARG A 47 -3.84 19.41 -3.72
N SER A 48 -3.37 19.85 -4.89
CA SER A 48 -4.22 20.22 -6.03
C SER A 48 -4.95 19.03 -6.66
N LEU A 49 -4.48 17.79 -6.43
CA LEU A 49 -5.13 16.55 -6.92
C LEU A 49 -6.43 16.21 -6.18
N ILE A 50 -6.79 16.98 -5.16
CA ILE A 50 -8.04 16.81 -4.41
C ILE A 50 -8.91 18.04 -4.64
N TRP A 51 -10.13 17.84 -5.14
CA TRP A 51 -11.07 18.94 -5.36
C TRP A 51 -11.32 19.77 -4.09
N PRO A 52 -11.52 21.10 -4.21
CA PRO A 52 -11.64 22.00 -3.07
C PRO A 52 -12.76 21.63 -2.07
N ASP A 53 -13.86 21.10 -2.57
CA ASP A 53 -15.04 20.68 -1.81
C ASP A 53 -14.85 19.35 -1.06
N HIS A 54 -13.78 18.60 -1.35
CA HIS A 54 -13.44 17.36 -0.65
C HIS A 54 -12.63 17.60 0.64
N VAL A 55 -13.15 18.43 1.55
CA VAL A 55 -12.49 18.84 2.80
C VAL A 55 -11.91 17.66 3.60
N GLY A 56 -12.71 16.61 3.84
CA GLY A 56 -12.23 15.45 4.59
C GLY A 56 -11.10 14.67 3.89
N ARG A 57 -10.95 14.75 2.56
CA ARG A 57 -9.77 14.18 1.87
C ARG A 57 -8.54 15.06 2.06
N GLN A 58 -8.70 16.38 2.04
CA GLN A 58 -7.62 17.34 2.30
C GLN A 58 -7.06 17.17 3.73
N GLU A 59 -7.93 16.98 4.71
CA GLU A 59 -7.53 16.71 6.11
C GLU A 59 -6.75 15.39 6.22
N ARG A 60 -7.25 14.31 5.60
CA ARG A 60 -6.54 13.02 5.60
C ARG A 60 -5.20 13.09 4.89
N LEU A 61 -5.10 13.80 3.77
CA LEU A 61 -3.83 14.02 3.07
C LEU A 61 -2.85 14.78 3.96
N THR A 62 -3.30 15.84 4.62
CA THR A 62 -2.45 16.64 5.52
C THR A 62 -1.89 15.77 6.65
N ALA A 63 -2.72 14.96 7.30
CA ALA A 63 -2.28 14.04 8.33
C ALA A 63 -1.34 12.94 7.79
N ALA A 64 -1.57 12.44 6.58
CA ALA A 64 -0.70 11.44 5.97
C ALA A 64 0.69 12.02 5.64
N ILE A 65 0.77 13.28 5.21
CA ILE A 65 2.05 13.99 5.00
C ILE A 65 2.81 14.11 6.33
N GLU A 66 2.14 14.45 7.43
CA GLU A 66 2.77 14.51 8.76
C GLU A 66 3.37 13.16 9.16
N VAL A 67 2.62 12.06 9.03
CA VAL A 67 3.13 10.71 9.30
C VAL A 67 4.32 10.36 8.42
N GLY A 68 4.27 10.73 7.13
CA GLY A 68 5.36 10.50 6.18
C GLY A 68 6.62 11.30 6.50
N ARG A 69 6.50 12.50 7.06
CA ARG A 69 7.63 13.32 7.53
C ARG A 69 8.23 12.78 8.83
N GLU A 70 7.39 12.34 9.76
CA GLU A 70 7.84 11.72 11.01
C GLU A 70 8.55 10.39 10.77
N ASN A 71 8.14 9.65 9.75
CA ASN A 71 8.67 8.33 9.41
C ASN A 71 8.99 8.25 7.91
N PRO A 72 10.05 8.92 7.43
CA PRO A 72 10.39 8.96 6.01
C PRO A 72 10.61 7.55 5.46
N PRO A 73 9.83 7.12 4.45
CA PRO A 73 10.00 5.80 3.87
C PRO A 73 11.28 5.73 3.03
N GLN A 74 11.87 4.54 2.95
CA GLN A 74 12.90 4.28 1.94
C GLN A 74 12.22 3.97 0.61
N ILE A 75 12.46 4.82 -0.37
CA ILE A 75 11.86 4.75 -1.70
C ILE A 75 12.87 4.18 -2.69
N VAL A 76 12.45 3.15 -3.42
CA VAL A 76 13.19 2.52 -4.50
C VAL A 76 12.50 2.92 -5.80
N GLU A 77 13.22 3.69 -6.62
CA GLU A 77 12.74 4.06 -7.95
C GLU A 77 13.00 2.89 -8.90
N GLY A 78 11.97 2.41 -9.59
CA GLY A 78 12.12 1.29 -10.51
C GLY A 78 10.81 0.59 -10.86
N ASP A 79 10.88 -0.33 -11.82
CA ASP A 79 9.75 -1.18 -12.17
C ASP A 79 9.50 -2.20 -11.05
N ALA A 80 8.32 -2.17 -10.44
CA ALA A 80 7.96 -3.09 -9.37
C ALA A 80 8.03 -4.57 -9.76
N SER A 81 7.86 -4.91 -11.05
CA SER A 81 8.03 -6.27 -11.52
C SER A 81 9.50 -6.75 -11.53
N VAL A 82 10.45 -5.81 -11.49
CA VAL A 82 11.90 -6.04 -11.42
C VAL A 82 12.40 -5.90 -9.98
N GLU A 83 12.01 -4.84 -9.28
CA GLU A 83 12.52 -4.52 -7.94
C GLU A 83 11.94 -5.41 -6.85
N LEU A 84 10.66 -5.78 -6.93
CA LEU A 84 9.99 -6.55 -5.87
C LEU A 84 10.71 -7.88 -5.55
N PRO A 85 11.12 -8.73 -6.52
CA PRO A 85 11.91 -9.93 -6.23
C PRO A 85 13.18 -9.65 -5.39
N LEU A 86 13.90 -8.57 -5.70
CA LEU A 86 15.14 -8.20 -5.00
C LEU A 86 14.84 -7.79 -3.55
N LEU A 87 13.82 -6.95 -3.36
CA LEU A 87 13.41 -6.49 -2.03
C LEU A 87 12.90 -7.61 -1.13
N LEU A 88 12.19 -8.59 -1.70
CA LEU A 88 11.75 -9.78 -0.96
C LEU A 88 12.92 -10.65 -0.51
N ALA A 89 14.01 -10.70 -1.30
CA ALA A 89 15.22 -11.46 -0.97
C ALA A 89 16.11 -10.73 0.05
N GLU A 90 16.13 -9.39 0.03
CA GLU A 90 16.90 -8.58 1.00
C GLU A 90 16.28 -8.52 2.40
N ALA A 91 14.96 -8.72 2.49
CA ALA A 91 14.25 -8.62 3.76
C ALA A 91 14.78 -9.67 4.78
N PRO A 92 15.12 -9.29 6.02
CA PRO A 92 15.75 -10.19 6.99
C PRO A 92 14.94 -11.48 7.24
N ASP A 93 15.61 -12.63 7.38
CA ASP A 93 14.94 -13.95 7.44
C ASP A 93 13.88 -14.08 8.53
N GLN A 94 14.06 -13.38 9.67
CA GLN A 94 13.16 -13.45 10.82
C GLN A 94 11.96 -12.48 10.73
N THR A 95 11.72 -11.84 9.59
CA THR A 95 10.58 -10.93 9.38
C THR A 95 9.52 -11.54 8.47
N THR A 96 8.25 -11.21 8.72
CA THR A 96 7.14 -11.51 7.81
C THR A 96 7.27 -10.68 6.54
N LEU A 97 7.16 -11.33 5.37
CA LEU A 97 7.07 -10.63 4.09
C LEU A 97 5.64 -10.13 3.87
N CYS A 98 5.47 -8.81 3.79
CA CYS A 98 4.19 -8.18 3.50
C CYS A 98 4.34 -7.21 2.33
N VAL A 99 3.60 -7.46 1.26
CA VAL A 99 3.46 -6.58 0.10
C VAL A 99 2.10 -5.89 0.20
N TYR A 100 2.07 -4.58 0.04
CA TYR A 100 0.84 -3.80 0.05
C TYR A 100 0.70 -3.03 -1.27
N GLY A 101 -0.49 -3.05 -1.85
CA GLY A 101 -0.80 -2.30 -3.08
C GLY A 101 -2.22 -1.75 -3.05
N THR A 102 -2.39 -0.49 -3.48
CA THR A 102 -3.68 0.19 -3.55
C THR A 102 -3.89 0.75 -4.95
N HIS A 103 -4.89 0.24 -5.67
CA HIS A 103 -5.20 0.70 -7.02
C HIS A 103 -3.96 0.76 -7.93
N THR A 104 -3.07 -0.23 -7.82
CA THR A 104 -1.73 -0.16 -8.43
C THR A 104 -1.59 -1.18 -9.56
N LEU A 105 -1.90 -2.45 -9.30
CA LEU A 105 -1.59 -3.54 -10.23
C LEU A 105 -2.36 -3.45 -11.56
N TYR A 106 -3.50 -2.76 -11.60
CA TYR A 106 -4.26 -2.58 -12.84
C TYR A 106 -3.58 -1.59 -13.81
N GLN A 107 -2.71 -0.71 -13.31
CA GLN A 107 -1.98 0.27 -14.11
C GLN A 107 -0.77 -0.36 -14.82
N PHE A 108 -0.37 -1.57 -14.41
CA PHE A 108 0.79 -2.25 -14.97
C PHE A 108 0.46 -2.83 -16.34
N PRO A 109 1.42 -2.83 -17.28
CA PRO A 109 1.35 -3.70 -18.44
C PRO A 109 1.07 -5.14 -18.01
N ARG A 110 0.31 -5.88 -18.82
CA ARG A 110 -0.12 -7.25 -18.48
C ARG A 110 1.05 -8.15 -18.07
N GLU A 111 2.18 -8.04 -18.78
CA GLU A 111 3.38 -8.81 -18.49
C GLU A 111 4.02 -8.46 -17.14
N ALA A 112 4.16 -7.17 -16.81
CA ALA A 112 4.68 -6.70 -15.54
C ALA A 112 3.77 -7.12 -14.37
N ARG A 113 2.45 -7.06 -14.55
CA ARG A 113 1.48 -7.58 -13.55
C ARG A 113 1.68 -9.08 -13.31
N VAL A 114 1.80 -9.88 -14.37
CA VAL A 114 2.02 -11.33 -14.26
C VAL A 114 3.37 -11.62 -13.59
N ALA A 115 4.42 -10.90 -13.97
CA ALA A 115 5.75 -11.05 -13.38
C ALA A 115 5.75 -10.72 -11.88
N THR A 116 5.09 -9.63 -11.47
CA THR A 116 4.95 -9.23 -10.06
C THR A 116 4.25 -10.32 -9.23
N LEU A 117 3.15 -10.89 -9.73
CA LEU A 117 2.44 -11.98 -9.05
C LEU A 117 3.28 -13.26 -8.97
N LYS A 118 4.03 -13.58 -10.03
CA LYS A 118 4.94 -14.73 -10.04
C LYS A 118 6.13 -14.54 -9.10
N ALA A 119 6.62 -13.31 -8.91
CA ALA A 119 7.70 -13.02 -7.98
C ALA A 119 7.30 -13.36 -6.54
N MET A 120 6.12 -12.93 -6.10
CA MET A 120 5.58 -13.28 -4.77
C MET A 120 5.39 -14.80 -4.63
N GLN A 121 4.90 -15.47 -5.66
CA GLN A 121 4.74 -16.93 -5.69
C GLN A 121 6.08 -17.68 -5.64
N ALA A 122 7.12 -17.17 -6.29
CA ALA A 122 8.44 -17.78 -6.26
C ALA A 122 9.11 -17.61 -4.89
N ALA A 123 9.04 -16.39 -4.32
CA ALA A 123 9.55 -16.10 -2.99
C ALA A 123 8.88 -16.96 -1.90
N SER A 124 7.60 -17.33 -2.08
CA SER A 124 6.89 -18.15 -1.10
C SER A 124 7.39 -19.58 -0.93
N ARG A 125 8.25 -20.07 -1.82
CA ARG A 125 8.97 -21.35 -1.66
C ARG A 125 10.02 -21.32 -0.55
N GLN A 126 10.48 -20.13 -0.17
CA GLN A 126 11.44 -19.95 0.91
C GLN A 126 10.77 -19.41 2.17
N ARG A 127 9.82 -18.48 2.01
CA ARG A 127 9.16 -17.80 3.12
C ARG A 127 7.79 -17.28 2.71
N THR A 128 6.77 -17.55 3.52
CA THR A 128 5.39 -17.10 3.29
C THR A 128 5.32 -15.60 2.98
N VAL A 129 4.63 -15.25 1.89
CA VAL A 129 4.43 -13.86 1.43
C VAL A 129 2.97 -13.48 1.60
N HIS A 130 2.72 -12.42 2.35
CA HIS A 130 1.40 -11.82 2.49
C HIS A 130 1.26 -10.68 1.50
N PHE A 131 0.19 -10.68 0.71
CA PHE A 131 -0.16 -9.58 -0.18
C PHE A 131 -1.51 -9.00 0.23
N LEU A 132 -1.49 -7.72 0.62
CA LEU A 132 -2.68 -6.93 0.90
C LEU A 132 -2.94 -6.00 -0.29
N GLY A 133 -3.96 -6.33 -1.08
CA GLY A 133 -4.37 -5.55 -2.24
C GLY A 133 -5.70 -4.84 -1.98
N MET A 134 -5.75 -3.52 -2.16
CA MET A 134 -7.01 -2.76 -2.25
C MET A 134 -7.24 -2.40 -3.71
N GLU A 135 -8.13 -3.14 -4.37
CA GLU A 135 -8.34 -3.00 -5.82
C GLU A 135 -9.82 -2.76 -6.14
N GLY A 136 -10.06 -2.02 -7.23
CA GLY A 136 -11.40 -1.71 -7.69
C GLY A 136 -12.12 -2.97 -8.18
N THR A 137 -13.42 -3.05 -7.91
CA THR A 137 -14.26 -4.20 -8.30
C THR A 137 -15.04 -3.98 -9.60
N GLY A 138 -14.89 -2.81 -10.23
CA GLY A 138 -15.79 -2.32 -11.29
C GLY A 138 -17.13 -1.77 -10.77
N GLN A 139 -17.34 -1.79 -9.44
CA GLN A 139 -18.48 -1.16 -8.76
C GLN A 139 -18.03 0.14 -8.07
N ASP A 140 -18.93 0.76 -7.30
CA ASP A 140 -18.68 1.97 -6.51
C ASP A 140 -17.81 1.75 -5.25
N PHE A 141 -17.25 0.55 -5.08
CA PHE A 141 -16.36 0.18 -3.98
C PHE A 141 -15.16 -0.66 -4.43
N SER A 142 -14.14 -0.64 -3.57
CA SER A 142 -12.95 -1.49 -3.66
C SER A 142 -13.00 -2.60 -2.64
N GLU A 143 -12.25 -3.66 -2.88
CA GLU A 143 -12.09 -4.75 -1.92
C GLU A 143 -10.67 -4.76 -1.38
N LEU A 144 -10.56 -4.81 -0.06
CA LEU A 144 -9.32 -5.17 0.61
C LEU A 144 -9.22 -6.69 0.60
N ARG A 145 -8.28 -7.22 -0.16
CA ARG A 145 -8.02 -8.64 -0.32
C ARG A 145 -6.70 -8.99 0.34
N TRP A 146 -6.71 -10.06 1.10
CA TRP A 146 -5.51 -10.67 1.64
C TRP A 146 -5.23 -11.97 0.91
N THR A 147 -4.14 -11.99 0.17
CA THR A 147 -3.60 -13.17 -0.47
C THR A 147 -2.41 -13.67 0.33
N VAL A 148 -2.39 -14.96 0.66
CA VAL A 148 -1.23 -15.63 1.25
C VAL A 148 -0.62 -16.51 0.16
N TYR A 149 0.66 -16.30 -0.11
CA TYR A 149 1.47 -17.20 -0.91
C TYR A 149 2.32 -18.07 0.03
N GLU A 150 2.24 -19.38 -0.10
CA GLU A 150 2.95 -20.34 0.74
C GLU A 150 3.30 -21.57 -0.09
N ASP A 151 4.59 -21.95 -0.11
CA ASP A 151 5.12 -23.07 -0.90
C ASP A 151 4.71 -23.05 -2.39
N GLY A 152 4.71 -21.85 -3.00
CA GLY A 152 4.27 -21.65 -4.37
C GLY A 152 2.76 -21.74 -4.60
N GLU A 153 1.95 -22.06 -3.59
CA GLU A 153 0.49 -22.01 -3.66
C GLU A 153 -0.03 -20.65 -3.21
N ARG A 154 -1.28 -20.32 -3.58
CA ARG A 154 -1.94 -19.09 -3.14
C ARG A 154 -3.36 -19.32 -2.65
N SER A 155 -3.70 -18.68 -1.54
CA SER A 155 -5.08 -18.56 -1.05
C SER A 155 -5.45 -17.09 -0.93
N THR A 156 -6.72 -16.73 -1.10
CA THR A 156 -7.16 -15.32 -1.03
C THR A 156 -8.48 -15.19 -0.30
N ARG A 157 -8.54 -14.24 0.63
CA ARG A 157 -9.75 -13.85 1.35
C ARG A 157 -10.05 -12.38 1.12
N VAL A 158 -11.32 -12.05 0.91
CA VAL A 158 -11.78 -10.66 0.95
C VAL A 158 -11.97 -10.28 2.42
N LEU A 159 -11.24 -9.29 2.90
CA LEU A 159 -11.30 -8.84 4.29
C LEU A 159 -12.34 -7.74 4.49
N ALA A 160 -12.49 -6.85 3.51
CA ALA A 160 -13.36 -5.69 3.65
C ALA A 160 -13.79 -5.12 2.29
N ARG A 161 -14.90 -4.39 2.30
CA ARG A 161 -15.25 -3.42 1.25
C ARG A 161 -14.83 -2.03 1.71
N CYS A 162 -14.37 -1.20 0.79
CA CYS A 162 -13.91 0.14 1.09
C CYS A 162 -14.29 1.13 0.00
N ASN A 163 -14.44 2.39 0.40
CA ASN A 163 -14.45 3.49 -0.56
C ASN A 163 -13.08 3.56 -1.28
N PRO A 164 -13.03 3.75 -2.61
CA PRO A 164 -11.75 3.83 -3.35
C PRO A 164 -10.80 4.94 -2.87
N HIS A 165 -11.30 5.94 -2.15
CA HIS A 165 -10.53 7.06 -1.59
C HIS A 165 -10.53 7.08 -0.05
N GLY A 166 -10.75 5.92 0.59
CA GLY A 166 -10.57 5.74 2.03
C GLY A 166 -11.59 6.47 2.90
N ARG A 167 -12.78 6.81 2.39
CA ARG A 167 -13.86 7.43 3.19
C ARG A 167 -14.47 6.46 4.21
N TRP A 168 -14.65 5.21 3.83
CA TRP A 168 -15.28 4.19 4.68
C TRP A 168 -14.64 2.82 4.44
N LEU A 169 -14.73 1.97 5.46
CA LEU A 169 -14.34 0.56 5.44
C LEU A 169 -15.44 -0.27 6.10
N GLU A 170 -15.73 -1.43 5.54
CA GLU A 170 -16.66 -2.41 6.06
C GLU A 170 -16.02 -3.80 6.06
N TRP A 171 -15.68 -4.30 7.25
CA TRP A 171 -15.11 -5.63 7.45
C TRP A 171 -16.12 -6.74 7.10
N LEU A 172 -15.60 -7.80 6.48
CA LEU A 172 -16.35 -8.97 6.02
C LEU A 172 -15.90 -10.23 6.79
N GLY A 173 -16.07 -10.22 8.11
CA GLY A 173 -15.84 -11.39 8.97
C GLY A 173 -14.39 -11.67 9.33
#